data_AF-A0A4Z1HAN5-F1
#
_entry.id   AF-A0A4Z1HAN5-F1
#
_cell.length_a   1.000
_cell.length_b   1.000
_cell.length_c   1.000
_cell.angle_alpha   90.00
_cell.angle_beta   90.00
_cell.angle_gamma   90.00
#
_symmetry.space_group_name_H-M   'P 1'
#
loop_
_entity.id
_entity.type
_entity.pdbx_description
1 polymer ?
#
loop_
_entity_poly.entity_id
_entity_poly.type
_entity_poly.pdbx_seq_one_letter_code
_entity_poly.pdbx_strand_id
1 'polypeptide(L)'
;MTSPVFSMVDFRLFHHFIQEAYPHHPIGNDSVSTHEIPSIASNHDYLLRSMLALSASDLASDPTDSTASCNLTCTAIHHRVKAIASLNAAISSGVNSFEEGNAMLATCFILLFQSTLISDGLVEYMTFIRDTIAIAMCMGSQQINFIFRELWGNQDMNSMDMALQQTPLIDGELAKSACRSIESLLPLCKAQGELDMYGALLATARSLITSPRDAYLSLRSIYNIFSFKMSHEYFRDLTRVLNEVGNAIPAHLVALQLIMTPITRVERLQRDTRLVVRDKFNDGKKVKWLRHLHANVPDHMNKYYEWTRYVENEIINEKYFSDR
;
A
#
# COMPACT_ATOMS: atom_id res chain seq x y z
N MET A 1 9.85 -32.82 -8.96
CA MET A 1 9.26 -31.48 -9.22
C MET A 1 9.89 -30.95 -10.49
N THR A 2 9.09 -30.61 -11.50
CA THR A 2 9.58 -29.98 -12.74
C THR A 2 9.91 -28.52 -12.44
N SER A 3 11.14 -28.08 -12.74
CA SER A 3 11.51 -26.67 -12.61
C SER A 3 10.55 -25.78 -13.40
N PRO A 4 10.15 -24.61 -12.87
CA PRO A 4 9.28 -23.70 -13.59
C PRO A 4 9.95 -23.27 -14.91
N VAL A 5 9.22 -23.40 -16.02
CA VAL A 5 9.67 -22.92 -17.34
C VAL A 5 9.21 -21.47 -17.49
N PHE A 6 10.15 -20.54 -17.60
CA PHE A 6 9.89 -19.12 -17.82
C PHE A 6 10.06 -18.76 -19.29
N SER A 7 9.21 -17.86 -19.76
CA SER A 7 9.12 -17.39 -21.14
C SER A 7 9.96 -16.12 -21.38
N MET A 8 10.13 -15.74 -22.65
CA MET A 8 10.73 -14.44 -23.01
C MET A 8 9.94 -13.25 -22.43
N VAL A 9 8.62 -13.39 -22.27
CA VAL A 9 7.77 -12.37 -21.62
C VAL A 9 8.16 -12.22 -20.16
N ASP A 10 8.40 -13.32 -19.46
CA ASP A 10 8.82 -13.30 -18.05
C ASP A 10 10.15 -12.58 -17.86
N PHE A 11 11.13 -12.80 -18.75
CA PHE A 11 12.40 -12.07 -18.70
C PHE A 11 12.22 -10.56 -18.91
N ARG A 12 11.31 -10.14 -19.80
CA ARG A 12 10.98 -8.72 -20.00
C ARG A 12 10.32 -8.12 -18.76
N LEU A 13 9.41 -8.85 -18.12
CA LEU A 13 8.74 -8.43 -16.90
C LEU A 13 9.71 -8.33 -15.72
N PHE A 14 10.64 -9.27 -15.59
CA PHE A 14 11.69 -9.23 -14.57
C PHE A 14 12.63 -8.03 -14.79
N HIS A 15 13.01 -7.75 -16.04
CA HIS A 15 13.77 -6.54 -16.36
C HIS A 15 12.99 -5.27 -16.02
N HIS A 16 11.69 -5.19 -16.35
CA HIS A 16 10.82 -4.07 -15.97
C HIS A 16 10.74 -3.88 -14.45
N PHE A 17 10.74 -4.98 -13.68
CA PHE A 17 10.73 -4.92 -12.21
C PHE A 17 11.96 -4.15 -11.70
N ILE A 18 13.16 -4.58 -12.12
CA ILE A 18 14.43 -4.01 -11.67
C ILE A 18 14.58 -2.53 -12.08
N GLN A 19 13.98 -2.15 -13.21
CA GLN A 19 14.14 -0.80 -13.77
C GLN A 19 13.08 0.21 -13.33
N GLU A 20 11.83 -0.22 -13.15
CA GLU A 20 10.68 0.69 -13.05
C GLU A 20 9.69 0.29 -11.95
N ALA A 21 9.27 -0.98 -11.89
CA ALA A 21 8.10 -1.38 -11.11
C ALA A 21 8.38 -1.76 -9.65
N TYR A 22 9.64 -1.76 -9.20
CA TYR A 22 9.99 -2.18 -7.86
C TYR A 22 9.36 -1.26 -6.76
N PRO A 23 8.98 -1.81 -5.60
CA PRO A 23 8.42 -1.06 -4.46
C PRO A 23 9.23 0.18 -4.00
N HIS A 24 8.56 1.28 -3.61
CA HIS A 24 9.23 2.37 -2.84
C HIS A 24 9.40 2.08 -1.36
N HIS A 25 8.62 1.15 -0.82
CA HIS A 25 8.77 0.72 0.57
C HIS A 25 9.43 -0.67 0.63
N PRO A 26 10.30 -0.90 1.61
CA PRO A 26 10.74 0.03 2.66
C PRO A 26 11.55 1.22 2.11
N ILE A 27 11.35 2.42 2.66
CA ILE A 27 12.00 3.65 2.17
C ILE A 27 13.53 3.50 2.33
N GLY A 28 14.30 4.05 1.40
CA GLY A 28 15.77 4.01 1.45
C GLY A 28 16.39 2.67 1.04
N ASN A 29 15.59 1.73 0.54
CA ASN A 29 16.02 0.38 0.18
C ASN A 29 15.93 0.09 -1.33
N ASP A 30 16.12 1.11 -2.18
CA ASP A 30 16.09 0.93 -3.63
C ASP A 30 17.12 -0.11 -4.09
N SER A 31 18.36 -0.07 -3.58
CA SER A 31 19.40 -1.04 -3.96
C SER A 31 19.05 -2.48 -3.57
N VAL A 32 18.39 -2.65 -2.43
CA VAL A 32 17.91 -3.97 -1.97
C VAL A 32 16.87 -4.49 -2.97
N SER A 33 15.94 -3.64 -3.37
CA SER A 33 14.83 -3.99 -4.26
C SER A 33 15.27 -4.23 -5.71
N THR A 34 16.33 -3.56 -6.18
CA THR A 34 16.84 -3.67 -7.56
C THR A 34 18.00 -4.63 -7.73
N HIS A 35 18.69 -5.03 -6.66
CA HIS A 35 19.85 -5.93 -6.73
C HIS A 35 19.73 -7.16 -5.82
N GLU A 36 19.60 -6.96 -4.51
CA GLU A 36 19.70 -8.06 -3.53
C GLU A 36 18.50 -9.01 -3.63
N ILE A 37 17.27 -8.49 -3.62
CA ILE A 37 16.05 -9.29 -3.74
C ILE A 37 15.96 -9.99 -5.12
N PRO A 38 16.23 -9.32 -6.26
CA PRO A 38 16.29 -10.00 -7.55
C PRO A 38 17.32 -11.13 -7.62
N SER A 39 18.44 -11.04 -6.89
CA SER A 39 19.50 -12.06 -6.93
C SER A 39 19.09 -13.40 -6.33
N ILE A 40 18.15 -13.40 -5.37
CA ILE A 40 17.63 -14.60 -4.70
C ILE A 40 16.30 -15.09 -5.29
N ALA A 41 15.69 -14.33 -6.21
CA ALA A 41 14.35 -14.62 -6.72
C ALA A 41 14.24 -15.99 -7.42
N SER A 42 15.29 -16.44 -8.11
CA SER A 42 15.31 -17.75 -8.79
C SER A 42 15.19 -18.94 -7.84
N ASN A 43 15.57 -18.79 -6.57
CA ASN A 43 15.47 -19.83 -5.54
C ASN A 43 14.08 -19.88 -4.90
N HIS A 44 13.27 -18.83 -5.06
CA HIS A 44 12.00 -18.64 -4.38
C HIS A 44 10.88 -18.36 -5.39
N ASP A 45 10.15 -19.40 -5.80
CA ASP A 45 9.10 -19.30 -6.82
C ASP A 45 8.03 -18.23 -6.49
N TYR A 46 7.64 -18.10 -5.22
CA TYR A 46 6.71 -17.05 -4.77
C TYR A 46 7.27 -15.64 -5.01
N LEU A 47 8.56 -15.43 -4.78
CA LEU A 47 9.22 -14.13 -4.95
C LEU A 47 9.31 -13.76 -6.42
N LEU A 48 9.89 -14.63 -7.25
CA LEU A 48 10.01 -14.37 -8.69
C LEU A 48 8.64 -14.13 -9.32
N ARG A 49 7.63 -14.95 -9.00
CA ARG A 49 6.28 -14.76 -9.53
C ARG A 49 5.64 -13.45 -9.08
N SER A 50 5.85 -13.02 -7.83
CA SER A 50 5.32 -11.72 -7.39
C SER A 50 5.91 -10.56 -8.18
N MET A 51 7.22 -10.59 -8.50
CA MET A 51 7.88 -9.57 -9.32
C MET A 51 7.26 -9.50 -10.73
N LEU A 52 7.09 -10.66 -11.37
CA LEU A 52 6.47 -10.76 -12.68
C LEU A 52 5.02 -10.24 -12.65
N ALA A 53 4.28 -10.58 -11.59
CA ALA A 53 2.91 -10.14 -11.39
C ALA A 53 2.81 -8.62 -11.26
N LEU A 54 3.66 -8.00 -10.43
CA LEU A 54 3.72 -6.55 -10.25
C LEU A 54 4.08 -5.84 -11.55
N SER A 55 5.13 -6.28 -12.24
CA SER A 55 5.54 -5.69 -13.52
C SER A 55 4.46 -5.77 -14.58
N ALA A 56 3.76 -6.91 -14.67
CA ALA A 56 2.68 -7.07 -15.63
C ALA A 56 1.48 -6.16 -15.28
N SER A 57 1.14 -6.02 -13.99
CA SER A 57 0.11 -5.08 -13.54
C SER A 57 0.48 -3.62 -13.82
N ASP A 58 1.75 -3.27 -13.65
CA ASP A 58 2.22 -1.90 -13.87
C ASP A 58 2.19 -1.53 -15.36
N LEU A 59 2.72 -2.41 -16.23
CA LEU A 59 2.64 -2.23 -17.69
C LEU A 59 1.20 -2.24 -18.21
N ALA A 60 0.32 -3.08 -17.66
CA ALA A 60 -1.09 -3.10 -18.04
C ALA A 60 -1.84 -1.81 -17.65
N SER A 61 -1.31 -1.07 -16.67
CA SER A 61 -1.87 0.22 -16.23
C SER A 61 -1.49 1.38 -17.15
N ASP A 62 -0.60 1.17 -18.13
CA ASP A 62 -0.26 2.17 -19.14
C ASP A 62 -1.38 2.24 -20.21
N PRO A 63 -2.01 3.41 -20.43
CA PRO A 63 -3.17 3.56 -21.32
C PRO A 63 -2.84 3.46 -22.82
N THR A 64 -1.58 3.30 -23.21
CA THR A 64 -1.15 3.43 -24.62
C THR A 64 -1.42 2.22 -25.52
N ASP A 65 -1.73 1.02 -24.99
CA ASP A 65 -2.05 -0.17 -25.81
C ASP A 65 -3.09 -1.12 -25.16
N SER A 66 -4.33 -1.07 -25.65
CA SER A 66 -5.48 -1.79 -25.08
C SER A 66 -5.46 -3.31 -25.30
N THR A 67 -4.83 -3.81 -26.37
CA THR A 67 -4.78 -5.26 -26.64
C THR A 67 -3.60 -5.91 -25.91
N ALA A 68 -2.45 -5.22 -25.84
CA ALA A 68 -1.34 -5.65 -25.00
C ALA A 68 -1.71 -5.63 -23.50
N SER A 69 -2.52 -4.65 -23.07
CA SER A 69 -3.00 -4.51 -21.68
C SER A 69 -3.84 -5.73 -21.22
N CYS A 70 -4.68 -6.30 -22.08
CA CYS A 70 -5.49 -7.49 -21.72
C CYS A 70 -4.61 -8.73 -21.45
N ASN A 71 -3.67 -9.04 -22.34
CA ASN A 71 -2.75 -10.16 -22.16
C ASN A 71 -1.84 -9.98 -20.93
N LEU A 72 -1.38 -8.76 -20.67
CA LEU A 72 -0.60 -8.42 -19.48
C LEU A 72 -1.43 -8.56 -18.21
N THR A 73 -2.70 -8.18 -18.22
CA THR A 73 -3.61 -8.37 -17.08
C THR A 73 -3.79 -9.85 -16.75
N CYS A 74 -4.04 -10.70 -17.76
CA CYS A 74 -4.12 -12.15 -17.56
C CYS A 74 -2.80 -12.72 -17.01
N THR A 75 -1.66 -12.26 -17.54
CA THR A 75 -0.33 -12.66 -17.06
C THR A 75 -0.13 -12.24 -15.60
N ALA A 76 -0.48 -11.01 -15.24
CA ALA A 76 -0.38 -10.50 -13.88
C ALA A 76 -1.19 -11.34 -12.89
N ILE A 77 -2.44 -11.66 -13.22
CA ILE A 77 -3.30 -12.52 -12.39
C ILE A 77 -2.71 -13.93 -12.28
N HIS A 78 -2.24 -14.50 -13.38
CA HIS A 78 -1.64 -15.83 -13.40
C HIS A 78 -0.46 -15.95 -12.44
N HIS A 79 0.48 -15.01 -12.51
CA HIS A 79 1.63 -15.00 -11.62
C HIS A 79 1.25 -14.67 -10.18
N ARG A 80 0.32 -13.74 -9.95
CA ARG A 80 -0.16 -13.37 -8.61
C ARG A 80 -0.77 -14.57 -7.87
N VAL A 81 -1.70 -15.29 -8.50
CA VAL A 81 -2.36 -16.45 -7.88
C VAL A 81 -1.34 -17.50 -7.46
N LYS A 82 -0.38 -17.81 -8.35
CA LYS A 82 0.69 -18.76 -8.05
C LYS A 82 1.65 -18.25 -6.97
N ALA A 83 1.97 -16.95 -6.98
CA ALA A 83 2.81 -16.33 -5.95
C ALA A 83 2.18 -16.44 -4.56
N ILE A 84 0.89 -16.10 -4.43
CA ILE A 84 0.14 -16.19 -3.17
C ILE A 84 0.04 -17.64 -2.69
N ALA A 85 -0.29 -18.57 -3.58
CA ALA A 85 -0.38 -19.99 -3.22
C ALA A 85 0.97 -20.54 -2.72
N SER A 86 2.06 -20.20 -3.43
CA SER A 86 3.43 -20.61 -3.07
C SER A 86 3.91 -19.93 -1.78
N LEU A 87 3.60 -18.64 -1.58
CA LEU A 87 3.90 -17.90 -0.36
C LEU A 87 3.16 -18.48 0.85
N ASN A 88 1.88 -18.80 0.72
CA ASN A 88 1.09 -19.39 1.81
C ASN A 88 1.64 -20.77 2.23
N ALA A 89 2.09 -21.58 1.26
CA ALA A 89 2.73 -22.86 1.54
C ALA A 89 4.07 -22.66 2.27
N ALA A 90 4.86 -21.66 1.86
CA ALA A 90 6.12 -21.31 2.52
C ALA A 90 5.88 -20.82 3.95
N ILE A 91 4.95 -19.87 4.16
CA ILE A 91 4.58 -19.36 5.50
C ILE A 91 4.12 -20.50 6.41
N SER A 92 3.33 -21.44 5.89
CA SER A 92 2.87 -22.62 6.64
C SER A 92 4.02 -23.55 7.04
N SER A 93 5.13 -23.52 6.31
CA SER A 93 6.35 -24.29 6.60
C SER A 93 7.28 -23.55 7.57
N GLY A 94 6.96 -22.31 7.93
CA GLY A 94 7.76 -21.45 8.80
C GLY A 94 8.89 -20.73 8.08
N VAL A 95 9.44 -19.71 8.75
CA VAL A 95 10.65 -19.01 8.29
C VAL A 95 11.86 -19.74 8.87
N ASN A 96 12.66 -20.40 8.04
CA ASN A 96 13.74 -21.27 8.51
C ASN A 96 15.15 -20.73 8.23
N SER A 97 15.26 -19.68 7.42
CA SER A 97 16.54 -19.09 7.04
C SER A 97 16.45 -17.59 6.78
N PHE A 98 17.62 -16.96 6.75
CA PHE A 98 17.79 -15.56 6.36
C PHE A 98 17.25 -15.27 4.96
N GLU A 99 17.63 -16.07 3.96
CA GLU A 99 17.20 -15.89 2.57
C GLU A 99 15.68 -16.05 2.45
N GLU A 100 15.14 -17.12 3.04
CA GLU A 100 13.70 -17.42 3.00
C GLU A 100 12.85 -16.32 3.64
N GLY A 101 13.21 -15.87 4.85
CA GLY A 101 12.48 -14.82 5.56
C GLY A 101 12.47 -13.49 4.80
N ASN A 102 13.62 -13.09 4.26
CA ASN A 102 13.72 -11.87 3.46
C ASN A 102 12.99 -12.00 2.11
N ALA A 103 13.02 -13.17 1.48
CA ALA A 103 12.23 -13.44 0.28
C ALA A 103 10.73 -13.35 0.57
N MET A 104 10.25 -13.89 1.70
CA MET A 104 8.84 -13.78 2.11
C MET A 104 8.44 -12.31 2.34
N LEU A 105 9.24 -11.55 3.09
CA LEU A 105 9.00 -10.11 3.30
C LEU A 105 8.95 -9.33 1.99
N ALA A 106 9.92 -9.55 1.11
CA ALA A 106 9.96 -8.90 -0.20
C ALA A 106 8.71 -9.23 -1.02
N THR A 107 8.28 -10.50 -1.00
CA THR A 107 7.07 -10.95 -1.69
C THR A 107 5.82 -10.25 -1.16
N CYS A 108 5.69 -10.11 0.17
CA CYS A 108 4.59 -9.35 0.76
C CYS A 108 4.61 -7.88 0.35
N PHE A 109 5.77 -7.21 0.31
CA PHE A 109 5.88 -5.84 -0.21
C PHE A 109 5.50 -5.76 -1.70
N ILE A 110 5.99 -6.68 -2.53
CA ILE A 110 5.67 -6.68 -3.97
C ILE A 110 4.17 -6.88 -4.20
N LEU A 111 3.53 -7.81 -3.50
CA LEU A 111 2.09 -8.07 -3.59
C LEU A 111 1.26 -6.93 -2.99
N LEU A 112 1.75 -6.27 -1.93
CA LEU A 112 1.18 -5.05 -1.37
C LEU A 112 1.10 -3.96 -2.44
N PHE A 113 2.21 -3.69 -3.12
CA PHE A 113 2.28 -2.69 -4.19
C PHE A 113 1.41 -3.08 -5.39
N GLN A 114 1.38 -4.35 -5.76
CA GLN A 114 0.48 -4.82 -6.81
C GLN A 114 -0.99 -4.58 -6.45
N SER A 115 -1.36 -4.68 -5.18
CA SER A 115 -2.73 -4.45 -4.72
C SER A 115 -3.20 -3.00 -4.96
N THR A 116 -2.26 -2.03 -4.99
CA THR A 116 -2.57 -0.64 -5.38
C THR A 116 -2.83 -0.47 -6.88
N LEU A 117 -2.55 -1.50 -7.67
CA LEU A 117 -2.85 -1.57 -9.10
C LEU A 117 -4.22 -2.22 -9.38
N ILE A 118 -4.87 -2.82 -8.38
CA ILE A 118 -6.15 -3.55 -8.50
C ILE A 118 -7.31 -2.72 -7.92
N SER A 119 -8.49 -2.75 -8.55
CA SER A 119 -9.64 -1.91 -8.18
C SER A 119 -10.29 -2.24 -6.83
N ASP A 120 -10.32 -3.50 -6.46
CA ASP A 120 -10.84 -4.04 -5.20
C ASP A 120 -9.70 -4.47 -4.23
N GLY A 121 -8.47 -4.07 -4.51
CA GLY A 121 -7.27 -4.50 -3.79
C GLY A 121 -7.04 -3.89 -2.40
N LEU A 122 -7.95 -3.07 -1.86
CA LEU A 122 -7.73 -2.37 -0.58
C LEU A 122 -7.60 -3.35 0.61
N VAL A 123 -8.48 -4.35 0.71
CA VAL A 123 -8.43 -5.32 1.80
C VAL A 123 -7.17 -6.19 1.69
N GLU A 124 -6.81 -6.60 0.46
CA GLU A 124 -5.54 -7.31 0.21
C GLU A 124 -4.34 -6.45 0.59
N TYR A 125 -4.35 -5.16 0.25
CA TYR A 125 -3.32 -4.21 0.65
C TYR A 125 -3.15 -4.15 2.17
N MET A 126 -4.25 -4.00 2.92
CA MET A 126 -4.20 -4.00 4.38
C MET A 126 -3.70 -5.35 4.94
N THR A 127 -4.10 -6.46 4.32
CA THR A 127 -3.69 -7.81 4.72
C THR A 127 -2.19 -8.00 4.53
N PHE A 128 -1.62 -7.62 3.38
CA PHE A 128 -0.18 -7.74 3.14
C PHE A 128 0.65 -6.86 4.07
N ILE A 129 0.18 -5.68 4.48
CA ILE A 129 0.85 -4.91 5.54
C ILE A 129 0.88 -5.69 6.85
N ARG A 130 -0.21 -6.37 7.20
CA ARG A 130 -0.26 -7.20 8.41
C ARG A 130 0.66 -8.41 8.30
N ASP A 131 0.75 -9.01 7.12
CA ASP A 131 1.63 -10.15 6.85
C ASP A 131 3.11 -9.77 6.93
N THR A 132 3.52 -8.57 6.47
CA THR A 132 4.91 -8.10 6.64
C THR A 132 5.29 -7.99 8.11
N ILE A 133 4.38 -7.47 8.96
CA ILE A 133 4.60 -7.42 10.42
C ILE A 133 4.72 -8.83 10.99
N ALA A 134 3.82 -9.74 10.63
CA ALA A 134 3.81 -11.11 11.16
C ALA A 134 5.09 -11.89 10.81
N ILE A 135 5.53 -11.82 9.54
CA ILE A 135 6.79 -12.45 9.10
C ILE A 135 7.97 -11.83 9.84
N ALA A 136 8.00 -10.51 10.01
CA ALA A 136 9.08 -9.84 10.70
C ALA A 136 9.15 -10.17 12.19
N MET A 137 8.01 -10.30 12.87
CA MET A 137 7.96 -10.80 14.25
C MET A 137 8.50 -12.22 14.34
N CYS A 138 8.12 -13.09 13.39
CA CYS A 138 8.63 -14.45 13.32
C CYS A 138 10.16 -14.46 13.17
N MET A 139 10.70 -13.70 12.21
CA MET A 139 12.15 -13.52 12.02
C MET A 139 12.84 -13.00 13.29
N GLY A 140 12.27 -11.97 13.93
CA GLY A 140 12.81 -11.39 15.15
C GLY A 140 12.84 -12.38 16.33
N SER A 141 11.79 -13.19 16.49
CA SER A 141 11.73 -14.24 17.52
C SER A 141 12.80 -15.33 17.34
N GLN A 142 13.25 -15.53 16.09
CA GLN A 142 14.30 -16.46 15.70
C GLN A 142 15.67 -15.79 15.52
N GLN A 143 15.80 -14.49 15.81
CA GLN A 143 17.02 -13.71 15.64
C GLN A 143 17.56 -13.71 14.19
N ILE A 144 16.66 -13.81 13.21
CA ILE A 144 17.00 -13.73 11.78
C ILE A 144 17.11 -12.25 11.37
N ASN A 145 18.22 -11.89 10.73
CA ASN A 145 18.48 -10.53 10.27
C ASN A 145 17.61 -10.13 9.06
N PHE A 146 17.41 -8.82 8.88
CA PHE A 146 16.72 -8.24 7.72
C PHE A 146 17.71 -7.72 6.68
N ILE A 147 17.45 -8.01 5.40
CA ILE A 147 18.15 -7.38 4.26
C ILE A 147 17.70 -5.93 4.11
N PHE A 148 16.40 -5.67 4.30
CA PHE A 148 15.86 -4.32 4.30
C PHE A 148 16.41 -3.54 5.50
N ARG A 149 17.30 -2.60 5.23
CA ARG A 149 17.84 -1.67 6.22
C ARG A 149 16.73 -0.71 6.64
N GLU A 150 16.76 -0.22 7.88
CA GLU A 150 15.79 0.78 8.37
C GLU A 150 14.31 0.35 8.31
N LEU A 151 14.03 -0.96 8.11
CA LEU A 151 12.68 -1.53 8.04
C LEU A 151 11.83 -1.18 9.27
N TRP A 152 12.47 -1.08 10.44
CA TRP A 152 11.82 -0.86 11.75
C TRP A 152 12.27 0.41 12.48
N GLY A 153 13.18 1.23 11.94
CA GLY A 153 13.66 2.43 12.63
C GLY A 153 14.93 3.04 12.08
N ASN A 154 15.00 4.36 12.24
CA ASN A 154 16.07 5.29 11.85
C ASN A 154 16.35 5.36 10.35
N GLN A 155 15.31 5.61 9.55
CA GLN A 155 15.49 6.50 8.39
C GLN A 155 16.16 7.78 8.88
N ASP A 156 16.93 8.44 8.03
CA ASP A 156 17.56 9.73 8.36
C ASP A 156 16.47 10.78 8.59
N MET A 157 15.82 10.69 9.76
CA MET A 157 14.63 11.43 10.18
C MET A 157 14.92 12.92 10.10
N ASN A 158 16.18 13.33 10.21
CA ASN A 158 16.59 14.71 10.08
C ASN A 158 16.28 15.28 8.68
N SER A 159 16.57 14.52 7.61
CA SER A 159 16.30 14.96 6.23
C SER A 159 14.79 14.96 5.91
N MET A 160 14.07 13.92 6.36
CA MET A 160 12.62 13.81 6.19
C MET A 160 11.87 14.84 7.05
N ASP A 161 12.29 15.07 8.30
CA ASP A 161 11.69 16.07 9.20
C ASP A 161 11.86 17.48 8.63
N MET A 162 13.03 17.81 8.08
CA MET A 162 13.25 19.09 7.40
C MET A 162 12.34 19.25 6.19
N ALA A 163 12.19 18.22 5.35
CA ALA A 163 11.29 18.26 4.20
C ALA A 163 9.80 18.39 4.61
N LEU A 164 9.39 17.68 5.66
CA LEU A 164 8.04 17.76 6.22
C LEU A 164 7.73 19.16 6.79
N GLN A 165 8.72 19.82 7.41
CA GLN A 165 8.58 21.20 7.90
C GLN A 165 8.43 22.22 6.76
N GLN A 166 9.04 21.95 5.60
CA GLN A 166 8.95 22.82 4.42
C GLN A 166 7.70 22.54 3.57
N THR A 167 7.01 21.42 3.82
CA THR A 167 5.80 21.05 3.08
C THR A 167 4.67 22.02 3.42
N PRO A 168 3.93 22.55 2.43
CA PRO A 168 2.79 23.42 2.70
C PRO A 168 1.68 22.66 3.40
N LEU A 169 0.89 23.36 4.21
CA LEU A 169 -0.34 22.82 4.78
C LEU A 169 -1.33 22.47 3.67
N ILE A 170 -2.10 21.41 3.90
CA ILE A 170 -3.28 21.10 3.09
C ILE A 170 -4.32 22.21 3.27
N ASP A 171 -5.15 22.44 2.25
CA ASP A 171 -6.25 23.39 2.33
C ASP A 171 -7.07 23.21 3.63
N GLY A 172 -7.21 24.30 4.38
CA GLY A 172 -7.78 24.24 5.73
C GLY A 172 -9.26 23.85 5.73
N GLU A 173 -10.03 24.23 4.70
CA GLU A 173 -11.42 23.82 4.59
C GLU A 173 -11.55 22.35 4.18
N LEU A 174 -10.65 21.85 3.32
CA LEU A 174 -10.54 20.42 3.03
C LEU A 174 -10.23 19.61 4.28
N ALA A 175 -9.23 20.01 5.08
CA ALA A 175 -8.89 19.32 6.33
C ALA A 175 -10.04 19.35 7.36
N LYS A 176 -10.73 20.49 7.51
CA LYS A 176 -11.93 20.58 8.36
C LYS A 176 -13.09 19.73 7.83
N SER A 177 -13.27 19.66 6.52
CA SER A 177 -14.30 18.80 5.90
C SER A 177 -14.02 17.32 6.17
N ALA A 178 -12.75 16.89 6.14
CA ALA A 178 -12.34 15.55 6.53
C ALA A 178 -12.70 15.26 7.99
N CYS A 179 -12.41 16.19 8.90
CA CYS A 179 -12.79 16.07 10.32
C CYS A 179 -14.29 15.88 10.48
N ARG A 180 -15.11 16.74 9.86
CA ARG A 180 -16.59 16.65 9.93
C ARG A 180 -17.11 15.31 9.39
N SER A 181 -16.58 14.84 8.26
CA SER A 181 -16.98 13.57 7.67
C SER A 181 -16.64 12.40 8.59
N ILE A 182 -15.41 12.35 9.10
CA ILE A 182 -14.97 11.27 9.99
C ILE A 182 -15.77 11.29 11.29
N GLU A 183 -15.97 12.46 11.90
CA GLU A 183 -16.78 12.63 13.11
C GLU A 183 -18.20 12.08 12.95
N SER A 184 -18.78 12.21 11.76
CA SER A 184 -20.11 11.67 11.45
C SER A 184 -20.20 10.13 11.52
N LEU A 185 -19.07 9.42 11.39
CA LEU A 185 -19.04 7.95 11.50
C LEU A 185 -19.17 7.44 12.94
N LEU A 186 -18.84 8.24 13.95
CA LEU A 186 -18.78 7.79 15.35
C LEU A 186 -20.05 7.06 15.83
N PRO A 187 -21.28 7.54 15.55
CA PRO A 187 -22.50 6.85 15.98
C PRO A 187 -22.72 5.48 15.34
N LEU A 188 -22.01 5.18 14.24
CA LEU A 188 -22.09 3.90 13.53
C LEU A 188 -21.09 2.87 14.06
N CYS A 189 -19.94 3.32 14.58
CA CYS A 189 -18.88 2.46 15.09
C CYS A 189 -19.35 1.72 16.35
N LYS A 190 -19.40 0.39 16.29
CA LYS A 190 -19.83 -0.45 17.41
C LYS A 190 -18.74 -1.40 17.87
N ALA A 191 -17.94 -1.92 16.94
CA ALA A 191 -16.86 -2.83 17.26
C ALA A 191 -15.60 -2.08 17.71
N GLN A 192 -14.79 -2.69 18.56
CA GLN A 192 -13.55 -2.06 19.04
C GLN A 192 -12.60 -1.72 17.89
N GLY A 193 -12.45 -2.62 16.90
CA GLY A 193 -11.60 -2.36 15.73
C GLY A 193 -12.06 -1.16 14.89
N GLU A 194 -13.37 -0.91 14.82
CA GLU A 194 -13.94 0.26 14.15
C GLU A 194 -13.61 1.54 14.93
N LEU A 195 -13.77 1.52 16.26
CA LEU A 195 -13.47 2.64 17.14
C LEU A 195 -11.98 3.01 17.13
N ASP A 196 -11.10 2.01 17.12
CA ASP A 196 -9.64 2.21 17.06
C ASP A 196 -9.25 2.89 15.74
N MET A 197 -9.78 2.41 14.62
CA MET A 197 -9.54 3.00 13.30
C MET A 197 -10.14 4.41 13.20
N TYR A 198 -11.38 4.59 13.63
CA TYR A 198 -12.04 5.90 13.70
C TYR A 198 -11.18 6.93 14.46
N GLY A 199 -10.70 6.57 15.65
CA GLY A 199 -9.92 7.47 16.50
C GLY A 199 -8.64 7.94 15.80
N ALA A 200 -7.95 7.04 15.09
CA ALA A 200 -6.72 7.38 14.38
C ALA A 200 -6.96 8.15 13.08
N LEU A 201 -8.05 7.86 12.35
CA LEU A 201 -8.47 8.66 11.20
C LEU A 201 -8.76 10.10 11.64
N LEU A 202 -9.49 10.28 12.74
CA LEU A 202 -9.83 11.60 13.26
C LEU A 202 -8.59 12.36 13.76
N ALA A 203 -7.70 11.68 14.49
CA ALA A 203 -6.43 12.28 14.91
C ALA A 203 -5.62 12.78 13.71
N THR A 204 -5.50 11.95 12.67
CA THR A 204 -4.78 12.30 11.43
C THR A 204 -5.42 13.49 10.74
N ALA A 205 -6.75 13.51 10.59
CA ALA A 205 -7.47 14.62 9.97
C ALA A 205 -7.30 15.94 10.74
N ARG A 206 -7.28 15.89 12.08
CA ARG A 206 -7.04 17.07 12.92
C ARG A 206 -5.61 17.60 12.77
N SER A 207 -4.62 16.71 12.69
CA SER A 207 -3.22 17.11 12.49
C SER A 207 -2.98 17.80 11.15
N LEU A 208 -3.77 17.50 10.11
CA LEU A 208 -3.68 18.21 8.81
C LEU A 208 -3.93 19.72 8.92
N ILE A 209 -4.65 20.16 9.94
CA ILE A 209 -4.95 21.58 10.17
C ILE A 209 -3.72 22.31 10.71
N THR A 210 -2.88 21.62 11.48
CA THR A 210 -1.83 22.25 12.29
C THR A 210 -0.42 22.01 11.77
N SER A 211 -0.11 20.81 11.29
CA SER A 211 1.26 20.38 11.03
C SER A 211 1.34 19.22 10.04
N PRO A 212 2.01 19.38 8.88
CA PRO A 212 2.22 18.28 7.94
C PRO A 212 3.00 17.13 8.56
N ARG A 213 3.97 17.44 9.42
CA ARG A 213 4.77 16.45 10.16
C ARG A 213 3.89 15.60 11.08
N ASP A 214 3.04 16.25 11.88
CA ASP A 214 2.19 15.51 12.82
C ASP A 214 1.13 14.71 12.08
N ALA A 215 0.63 15.22 10.95
CA ALA A 215 -0.27 14.48 10.08
C ALA A 215 0.42 13.22 9.52
N TYR A 216 1.65 13.34 9.03
CA TYR A 216 2.45 12.21 8.55
C TYR A 216 2.67 11.14 9.62
N LEU A 217 3.07 11.54 10.84
CA LEU A 217 3.24 10.62 11.97
C LEU A 217 1.91 9.98 12.38
N SER A 218 0.80 10.72 12.34
CA SER A 218 -0.53 10.21 12.64
C SER A 218 -1.01 9.19 11.59
N LEU A 219 -0.71 9.41 10.30
CA LEU A 219 -0.97 8.44 9.25
C LEU A 219 -0.21 7.12 9.48
N ARG A 220 1.06 7.19 9.90
CA ARG A 220 1.83 6.01 10.31
C ARG A 220 1.20 5.27 11.50
N SER A 221 0.60 6.00 12.43
CA SER A 221 -0.15 5.42 13.55
C SER A 221 -1.37 4.61 13.08
N ILE A 222 -2.07 5.03 12.02
CA ILE A 222 -3.17 4.25 11.44
C ILE A 222 -2.67 2.89 10.95
N TYR A 223 -1.56 2.86 10.21
CA TYR A 223 -0.97 1.59 9.76
C TYR A 223 -0.63 0.68 10.94
N ASN A 224 -0.03 1.22 12.02
CA ASN A 224 0.29 0.47 13.23
C ASN A 224 -0.95 -0.13 13.93
N ILE A 225 -2.12 0.52 13.82
CA ILE A 225 -3.33 0.01 14.46
C ILE A 225 -3.74 -1.31 13.83
N PHE A 226 -3.98 -1.35 12.53
CA PHE A 226 -4.49 -2.57 11.90
C PHE A 226 -3.41 -3.63 11.66
N SER A 227 -2.14 -3.23 11.57
CA SER A 227 -1.03 -4.17 11.31
C SER A 227 -0.51 -4.85 12.57
N PHE A 228 -0.48 -4.14 13.70
CA PHE A 228 0.16 -4.61 14.93
C PHE A 228 -0.81 -4.70 16.12
N LYS A 229 -1.59 -3.63 16.38
CA LYS A 229 -2.40 -3.55 17.62
C LYS A 229 -3.70 -4.32 17.55
N MET A 230 -4.35 -4.32 16.39
CA MET A 230 -5.67 -4.92 16.20
C MET A 230 -5.57 -6.45 16.19
N SER A 231 -6.51 -7.13 16.86
CA SER A 231 -6.59 -8.59 16.82
C SER A 231 -7.01 -9.09 15.42
N HIS A 232 -6.74 -10.37 15.13
CA HIS A 232 -7.18 -10.98 13.87
C HIS A 232 -8.71 -10.98 13.73
N GLU A 233 -9.45 -11.19 14.83
CA GLU A 233 -10.91 -11.16 14.84
C GLU A 233 -11.45 -9.79 14.45
N TYR A 234 -10.96 -8.72 15.08
CA TYR A 234 -11.40 -7.36 14.75
C TYR A 234 -10.99 -6.95 13.34
N PHE A 235 -9.81 -7.36 12.86
CA PHE A 235 -9.39 -7.09 11.48
C PHE A 235 -10.29 -7.79 10.46
N ARG A 236 -10.60 -9.08 10.69
CA ARG A 236 -11.53 -9.84 9.84
C ARG A 236 -12.91 -9.22 9.81
N ASP A 237 -13.42 -8.78 10.96
CA ASP A 237 -14.76 -8.22 11.05
C ASP A 237 -14.84 -6.81 10.42
N LEU A 238 -13.77 -6.01 10.56
CA LEU A 238 -13.63 -4.71 9.91
C LEU A 238 -13.58 -4.84 8.38
N THR A 239 -12.85 -5.82 7.86
CA THR A 239 -12.60 -6.00 6.41
C THR A 239 -13.66 -6.84 5.69
N ARG A 240 -14.71 -7.27 6.41
CA ARG A 240 -15.80 -8.05 5.83
C ARG A 240 -16.65 -7.19 4.89
N VAL A 241 -16.87 -7.66 3.67
CA VAL A 241 -17.67 -6.95 2.64
C VAL A 241 -19.07 -6.56 3.12
N LEU A 242 -19.70 -7.37 3.97
CA LEU A 242 -21.03 -7.11 4.55
C LEU A 242 -21.02 -6.11 5.72
N ASN A 243 -19.85 -5.69 6.20
CA ASN A 243 -19.75 -4.66 7.22
C ASN A 243 -19.78 -3.28 6.57
N GLU A 244 -20.95 -2.64 6.53
CA GLU A 244 -21.13 -1.31 5.93
C GLU A 244 -20.22 -0.24 6.59
N VAL A 245 -20.09 -0.28 7.93
CA VAL A 245 -19.20 0.62 8.68
C VAL A 245 -17.74 0.29 8.39
N GLY A 246 -17.44 -1.00 8.33
CA GLY A 246 -16.15 -1.55 7.93
C GLY A 246 -15.75 -1.25 6.48
N ASN A 247 -16.69 -0.86 5.61
CA ASN A 247 -16.39 -0.33 4.27
C ASN A 247 -16.22 1.20 4.28
N ALA A 248 -16.99 1.91 5.11
CA ALA A 248 -16.93 3.36 5.23
C ALA A 248 -15.60 3.82 5.84
N ILE A 249 -15.09 3.13 6.87
CA ILE A 249 -13.83 3.46 7.53
C ILE A 249 -12.63 3.39 6.57
N PRO A 250 -12.41 2.30 5.81
CA PRO A 250 -11.36 2.23 4.79
C PRO A 250 -11.57 3.22 3.64
N ALA A 251 -12.81 3.56 3.27
CA ALA A 251 -13.04 4.62 2.29
C ALA A 251 -12.47 5.96 2.79
N HIS A 252 -12.68 6.30 4.06
CA HIS A 252 -12.10 7.50 4.66
C HIS A 252 -10.58 7.43 4.80
N LEU A 253 -10.02 6.24 5.08
CA LEU A 253 -8.58 6.02 5.05
C LEU A 253 -8.00 6.33 3.67
N VAL A 254 -8.59 5.80 2.60
CA VAL A 254 -8.10 6.03 1.23
C VAL A 254 -8.25 7.51 0.85
N ALA A 255 -9.38 8.14 1.16
CA ALA A 255 -9.56 9.57 0.90
C ALA A 255 -8.54 10.43 1.67
N LEU A 256 -8.26 10.10 2.95
CA LEU A 256 -7.18 10.76 3.70
C LEU A 256 -5.82 10.55 3.05
N GLN A 257 -5.47 9.32 2.65
CA GLN A 257 -4.21 9.05 1.94
C GLN A 257 -4.07 9.90 0.67
N LEU A 258 -5.16 10.07 -0.09
CA LEU A 258 -5.16 10.84 -1.34
C LEU A 258 -4.93 12.33 -1.09
N ILE A 259 -5.64 12.95 -0.14
CA ILE A 259 -5.42 14.38 0.17
C ILE A 259 -4.07 14.62 0.85
N MET A 260 -3.49 13.60 1.48
CA MET A 260 -2.17 13.65 2.10
C MET A 260 -1.02 13.44 1.11
N THR A 261 -1.29 13.17 -0.17
CA THR A 261 -0.24 12.93 -1.17
C THR A 261 0.84 14.02 -1.21
N PRO A 262 0.52 15.33 -1.14
CA PRO A 262 1.55 16.39 -1.09
C PRO A 262 2.51 16.24 0.08
N ILE A 263 2.05 15.70 1.22
CA ILE A 263 2.87 15.44 2.40
C ILE A 263 3.68 14.16 2.22
N THR A 264 3.08 13.07 1.76
CA THR A 264 3.78 11.78 1.62
C THR A 264 4.78 11.77 0.46
N ARG A 265 4.67 12.71 -0.49
CA ARG A 265 5.66 12.89 -1.57
C ARG A 265 7.10 13.12 -1.07
N VAL A 266 7.28 13.60 0.17
CA VAL A 266 8.62 13.74 0.78
C VAL A 266 9.35 12.40 0.90
N GLU A 267 8.64 11.28 0.94
CA GLU A 267 9.24 9.94 0.96
C GLU A 267 10.08 9.67 -0.31
N ARG A 268 9.76 10.34 -1.43
CA ARG A 268 10.52 10.24 -2.69
C ARG A 268 11.91 10.85 -2.60
N LEU A 269 12.15 11.78 -1.65
CA LEU A 269 13.47 12.37 -1.47
C LEU A 269 14.52 11.34 -1.02
N GLN A 270 14.07 10.21 -0.47
CA GLN A 270 14.93 9.13 -0.02
C GLN A 270 15.23 8.10 -1.12
N ARG A 271 14.59 8.23 -2.30
CA ARG A 271 14.91 7.38 -3.44
C ARG A 271 16.17 7.86 -4.16
N ASP A 272 16.89 6.93 -4.78
CA ASP A 272 17.97 7.29 -5.70
C ASP A 272 17.42 8.20 -6.81
N THR A 273 18.00 9.39 -6.95
CA THR A 273 17.59 10.43 -7.92
C THR A 273 17.53 9.93 -9.36
N ARG A 274 18.30 8.91 -9.74
CA ARG A 274 18.20 8.26 -11.07
C ARG A 274 16.88 7.52 -11.29
N LEU A 275 16.25 7.09 -10.21
CA LEU A 275 15.02 6.29 -10.19
C LEU A 275 13.78 7.16 -9.87
N VAL A 276 13.97 8.32 -9.23
CA VAL A 276 12.90 9.31 -8.95
C VAL A 276 12.20 9.82 -10.22
N VAL A 277 12.94 10.02 -11.32
CA VAL A 277 12.38 10.50 -12.61
C VAL A 277 11.32 9.55 -13.17
N ARG A 278 11.37 8.28 -12.76
CA ARG A 278 10.50 7.19 -13.21
C ARG A 278 9.37 6.87 -12.24
N ASP A 279 9.38 7.44 -11.04
CA ASP A 279 8.41 7.18 -9.96
C ASP A 279 7.08 7.93 -10.19
N LYS A 280 6.43 7.67 -11.33
CA LYS A 280 4.98 7.89 -11.53
C LYS A 280 4.16 6.84 -10.77
N PHE A 281 4.82 5.97 -10.01
CA PHE A 281 4.17 4.87 -9.33
C PHE A 281 3.26 5.45 -8.24
N ASN A 282 1.96 5.29 -8.44
CA ASN A 282 0.89 5.39 -7.44
C ASN A 282 0.26 6.77 -7.17
N ASP A 283 0.71 7.87 -7.79
CA ASP A 283 0.02 9.17 -7.65
C ASP A 283 -1.41 9.04 -8.18
N GLY A 284 -2.39 9.06 -7.28
CA GLY A 284 -3.80 8.91 -7.60
C GLY A 284 -4.27 7.50 -7.96
N LYS A 285 -3.38 6.50 -8.19
CA LYS A 285 -3.81 5.14 -8.59
C LYS A 285 -4.74 4.49 -7.54
N LYS A 286 -4.65 4.86 -6.26
CA LYS A 286 -5.54 4.42 -5.17
C LYS A 286 -6.99 4.92 -5.29
N VAL A 287 -7.27 5.91 -6.15
CA VAL A 287 -8.62 6.46 -6.36
C VAL A 287 -9.62 5.39 -6.81
N LYS A 288 -9.16 4.36 -7.54
CA LYS A 288 -10.02 3.24 -7.95
C LYS A 288 -10.61 2.45 -6.79
N TRP A 289 -9.94 2.42 -5.64
CA TRP A 289 -10.48 1.79 -4.45
C TRP A 289 -11.70 2.56 -3.94
N LEU A 290 -11.67 3.90 -3.99
CA LEU A 290 -12.86 4.72 -3.68
C LEU A 290 -13.98 4.41 -4.66
N ARG A 291 -13.69 4.37 -5.97
CA ARG A 291 -14.68 4.03 -6.99
C ARG A 291 -15.35 2.67 -6.73
N HIS A 292 -14.56 1.67 -6.38
CA HIS A 292 -15.06 0.34 -6.02
C HIS A 292 -15.93 0.38 -4.75
N LEU A 293 -15.48 1.05 -3.70
CA LEU A 293 -16.23 1.19 -2.45
C LEU A 293 -17.53 1.99 -2.62
N HIS A 294 -17.56 2.97 -3.53
CA HIS A 294 -18.72 3.80 -3.81
C HIS A 294 -19.80 3.10 -4.65
N ALA A 295 -19.43 2.05 -5.40
CA ALA A 295 -20.30 1.42 -6.39
C ALA A 295 -21.55 0.75 -5.78
N ASN A 296 -21.46 0.28 -4.53
CA ASN A 296 -22.51 -0.52 -3.88
C ASN A 296 -22.91 0.02 -2.50
N VAL A 297 -22.84 1.34 -2.31
CA VAL A 297 -23.22 1.98 -1.03
C VAL A 297 -24.74 1.95 -0.85
N PRO A 298 -25.27 1.35 0.23
CA PRO A 298 -26.69 1.38 0.53
C PRO A 298 -27.23 2.80 0.73
N ASP A 299 -28.51 3.03 0.44
CA ASP A 299 -29.10 4.37 0.45
C ASP A 299 -28.97 5.09 1.80
N HIS A 300 -29.15 4.36 2.90
CA HIS A 300 -29.02 4.91 4.26
C HIS A 300 -27.59 5.30 4.64
N MET A 301 -26.59 4.77 3.92
CA MET A 301 -25.18 5.05 4.14
C MET A 301 -24.65 6.20 3.27
N ASN A 302 -25.39 6.65 2.25
CA ASN A 302 -24.89 7.62 1.26
C ASN A 302 -24.29 8.89 1.86
N LYS A 303 -24.93 9.45 2.90
CA LYS A 303 -24.46 10.67 3.57
C LYS A 303 -23.05 10.54 4.17
N TYR A 304 -22.63 9.34 4.55
CA TYR A 304 -21.31 9.08 5.11
C TYR A 304 -20.21 9.01 4.04
N TYR A 305 -20.57 8.91 2.76
CA TYR A 305 -19.62 8.84 1.63
C TYR A 305 -19.54 10.14 0.82
N GLU A 306 -20.28 11.19 1.19
CA GLU A 306 -20.29 12.46 0.45
C GLU A 306 -18.89 13.06 0.33
N TRP A 307 -18.14 13.06 1.42
CA TRP A 307 -16.77 13.59 1.44
C TRP A 307 -15.80 12.72 0.65
N THR A 308 -15.87 11.38 0.77
CA THR A 308 -14.97 10.49 0.02
C THR A 308 -15.25 10.57 -1.48
N ARG A 309 -16.51 10.75 -1.89
CA ARG A 309 -16.89 11.03 -3.29
C ARG A 309 -16.40 12.40 -3.77
N TYR A 310 -16.46 13.42 -2.93
CA TYR A 310 -15.86 14.71 -3.23
C TYR A 310 -14.35 14.57 -3.50
N VAL A 311 -13.61 13.88 -2.62
CA VAL A 311 -12.18 13.63 -2.80
C VAL A 311 -11.89 12.84 -4.08
N GLU A 312 -12.67 11.80 -4.37
CA GLU A 312 -12.57 11.05 -5.64
C GLU A 312 -12.66 12.00 -6.84
N ASN A 313 -13.68 12.86 -6.88
CA ASN A 313 -13.90 13.79 -7.98
C ASN A 313 -12.76 14.80 -8.13
N GLU A 314 -12.26 15.35 -7.02
CA GLU A 314 -11.16 16.32 -7.05
C GLU A 314 -9.84 15.71 -7.55
N ILE A 315 -9.57 14.45 -7.19
CA ILE A 315 -8.42 13.68 -7.66
C ILE A 315 -8.54 13.39 -9.18
N ILE A 316 -9.71 12.98 -9.65
CA ILE A 316 -9.98 12.75 -11.08
C ILE A 316 -9.79 14.04 -11.89
N ASN A 317 -10.13 15.19 -11.31
CA ASN A 317 -9.92 16.51 -11.93
C ASN A 317 -8.50 17.07 -11.72
N GLU A 318 -7.53 16.23 -11.32
CA GLU A 318 -6.10 16.52 -11.15
C GLU A 318 -5.73 17.66 -10.18
N LYS A 319 -6.66 18.12 -9.34
CA LYS A 319 -6.45 19.29 -8.49
C LYS A 319 -5.35 19.13 -7.44
N TYR A 320 -5.04 17.90 -7.02
CA TYR A 320 -4.01 17.62 -6.00
C TYR A 320 -2.68 17.12 -6.56
N PHE A 321 -2.59 16.87 -7.86
CA PHE A 321 -1.39 16.35 -8.53
C PHE A 321 -0.78 17.34 -9.53
N SER A 322 -1.47 18.46 -9.81
CA SER A 322 -0.94 19.58 -10.58
C SER A 322 0.29 20.15 -9.86
N ASP A 323 1.47 19.92 -10.42
CA ASP A 323 2.70 20.62 -10.05
C ASP A 323 2.52 22.11 -10.40
N ARG A 324 2.01 22.88 -9.44
CA ARG A 324 2.15 24.33 -9.39
C ARG A 324 3.14 24.69 -8.29
#